data_AF-A0A3Q0SCG8-F1
#
_entry.id   AF-A0A3Q0SCG8-F1
#
_cell.length_a   1.000
_cell.length_b   1.000
_cell.length_c   1.000
_cell.angle_alpha   90.00
_cell.angle_beta   90.00
_cell.angle_gamma   90.00
#
_symmetry.space_group_name_H-M   'P 1'
#
loop_
_entity.id
_entity.type
_entity.pdbx_description
1 polymer ?
#
loop_
_entity_poly.entity_id
_entity_poly.type
_entity_poly.pdbx_seq_one_letter_code
_entity_poly.pdbx_strand_id
1 'polypeptide(L)'
;MVEAFCATWKLVDSQNFDEYMKALGVGFATRQVGNVTKPTVVISQDGDKVVVKTLSTFRNTELSAKLGEEFDETTPDDRHVKSTFSMEGDTFVHVQKWDGKETKFVREIKDGKMVMVRSHVLLYFGDYFYQFKGTVRNIFSRVAGLFAIQITQPCFVFAYMQ
;
A
#
# COMPACT_ATOMS: atom_id res chain seq x y z
N MET A 1 3.08 11.02 -11.43
CA MET A 1 2.72 9.83 -12.27
C MET A 1 3.01 8.55 -11.48
N VAL A 2 2.22 7.48 -11.62
CA VAL A 2 2.33 6.27 -10.77
C VAL A 2 3.67 5.52 -10.94
N GLU A 3 4.32 5.69 -12.09
CA GLU A 3 5.64 5.12 -12.41
C GLU A 3 6.71 5.45 -11.34
N ALA A 4 6.64 6.63 -10.72
CA ALA A 4 7.57 7.00 -9.64
C ALA A 4 7.50 6.04 -8.44
N PHE A 5 6.34 5.43 -8.21
CA PHE A 5 6.12 4.45 -7.15
C PHE A 5 6.51 3.03 -7.55
N CYS A 6 6.76 2.76 -8.83
CA CYS A 6 7.09 1.42 -9.33
C CYS A 6 8.47 0.98 -8.85
N ALA A 7 8.50 0.23 -7.76
CA ALA A 7 9.69 -0.32 -7.14
C ALA A 7 9.31 -1.40 -6.11
N THR A 8 10.35 -2.04 -5.57
CA THR A 8 10.23 -2.84 -4.36
C THR A 8 10.55 -1.98 -3.13
N TRP A 9 9.63 -1.94 -2.18
CA TRP A 9 9.65 -1.11 -0.99
C TRP A 9 9.65 -2.00 0.25
N LYS A 10 10.67 -1.89 1.12
CA LYS A 10 10.75 -2.63 2.39
C LYS A 10 10.38 -1.75 3.55
N LEU A 11 9.50 -2.22 4.43
CA LEU A 11 9.12 -1.46 5.63
C LEU A 11 10.35 -1.26 6.53
N VAL A 12 10.66 -0.01 6.85
CA VAL A 12 11.76 0.36 7.75
C VAL A 12 11.27 0.96 9.06
N ASP A 13 10.14 1.65 9.05
CA ASP A 13 9.54 2.25 10.25
C ASP A 13 8.01 2.20 10.19
N SER A 14 7.38 2.04 11.35
CA SER A 14 5.92 1.97 11.47
C SER A 14 5.47 2.53 12.81
N GLN A 15 4.61 3.55 12.78
CA GLN A 15 4.09 4.26 13.95
C GLN A 15 2.57 4.10 14.01
N ASN A 16 2.02 3.81 15.19
CA ASN A 16 0.59 3.69 15.49
C ASN A 16 -0.15 2.53 14.78
N PHE A 17 0.55 1.45 14.43
CA PHE A 17 -0.05 0.32 13.71
C PHE A 17 -1.02 -0.49 14.56
N ASP A 18 -0.70 -0.75 15.84
CA ASP A 18 -1.61 -1.45 16.77
C ASP A 18 -2.92 -0.70 16.96
N GLU A 19 -2.86 0.62 17.14
CA GLU A 19 -4.02 1.48 17.40
C GLU A 19 -4.91 1.55 16.17
N TYR A 20 -4.33 1.66 14.98
CA TYR A 20 -5.03 1.59 13.71
C TYR A 20 -5.74 0.24 13.53
N MET A 21 -5.04 -0.88 13.75
CA MET A 21 -5.66 -2.22 13.66
C MET A 21 -6.75 -2.42 14.72
N LYS A 22 -6.56 -1.87 15.93
CA LYS A 22 -7.58 -1.90 16.99
C LYS A 22 -8.82 -1.09 16.59
N ALA A 23 -8.65 0.06 15.95
CA ALA A 23 -9.75 0.88 15.43
C ALA A 23 -10.53 0.18 14.31
N LEU A 24 -9.85 -0.62 13.48
CA LEU A 24 -10.48 -1.49 12.48
C LEU A 24 -11.23 -2.69 13.09
N GLY A 25 -11.07 -2.96 14.39
CA GLY A 25 -11.67 -4.11 15.07
C GLY A 25 -10.86 -5.42 14.92
N VAL A 26 -9.60 -5.34 14.46
CA VAL A 26 -8.74 -6.52 14.33
C VAL A 26 -8.41 -7.09 15.71
N GLY A 27 -8.54 -8.41 15.88
CA GLY A 27 -8.30 -9.12 17.15
C GLY A 27 -6.86 -9.02 17.65
N PHE A 28 -6.67 -9.05 18.98
CA PHE A 28 -5.37 -8.80 19.65
C PHE A 28 -4.23 -9.67 19.13
N ALA A 29 -4.45 -10.97 18.93
CA ALA A 29 -3.44 -11.90 18.44
C ALA A 29 -2.89 -11.50 17.05
N THR A 30 -3.79 -11.19 16.10
CA THR A 30 -3.42 -10.73 14.75
C THR A 30 -2.63 -9.42 14.80
N ARG A 31 -2.97 -8.52 15.73
CA ARG A 31 -2.23 -7.26 15.90
C ARG A 31 -0.80 -7.47 16.39
N GLN A 32 -0.58 -8.39 17.33
CA GLN A 32 0.77 -8.70 17.83
C GLN A 32 1.67 -9.24 16.71
N VAL A 33 1.16 -10.16 15.89
CA VAL A 33 1.89 -10.70 14.74
C VAL A 33 2.12 -9.61 13.68
N GLY A 34 1.12 -8.77 13.42
CA GLY A 34 1.23 -7.66 12.48
C GLY A 34 2.32 -6.65 12.85
N ASN A 35 2.45 -6.29 14.13
CA ASN A 35 3.44 -5.29 14.59
C ASN A 35 4.90 -5.73 14.41
N VAL A 36 5.17 -7.04 14.48
CA VAL A 36 6.53 -7.57 14.29
C VAL A 36 6.84 -7.89 12.82
N THR A 37 5.82 -7.86 11.95
CA THR A 37 5.95 -8.19 10.54
C THR A 37 6.51 -7.01 9.75
N LYS A 38 7.53 -7.25 8.93
CA LYS A 38 8.12 -6.26 8.02
C LYS A 38 7.72 -6.58 6.58
N PRO A 39 6.55 -6.11 6.10
CA PRO A 39 6.13 -6.39 4.75
C PRO A 39 7.04 -5.71 3.72
N THR A 40 7.16 -6.37 2.57
CA THR A 40 7.74 -5.83 1.34
C THR A 40 6.60 -5.52 0.39
N VAL A 41 6.47 -4.28 -0.05
CA VAL A 41 5.47 -3.85 -1.03
C VAL A 41 6.15 -3.73 -2.39
N VAL A 42 5.64 -4.42 -3.40
CA VAL A 42 6.09 -4.31 -4.78
C VAL A 42 5.00 -3.61 -5.56
N ILE A 43 5.33 -2.47 -6.15
CA ILE A 43 4.43 -1.74 -7.05
C ILE A 43 5.02 -1.85 -8.45
N SER A 44 4.20 -2.25 -9.41
CA SER A 44 4.55 -2.33 -10.82
C SER A 44 3.38 -1.89 -11.68
N GLN A 45 3.66 -1.60 -12.95
CA GLN A 45 2.65 -1.26 -13.93
C GLN A 45 2.68 -2.28 -15.06
N ASP A 46 1.51 -2.80 -15.43
CA ASP A 46 1.31 -3.73 -16.53
C ASP A 46 0.34 -3.06 -17.53
N GLY A 47 0.90 -2.37 -18.52
CA GLY A 47 0.14 -1.53 -19.44
C GLY A 47 -0.61 -0.40 -18.72
N ASP A 48 -1.93 -0.47 -18.73
CA ASP A 48 -2.82 0.49 -18.07
C ASP A 48 -3.21 0.11 -16.63
N LYS A 49 -2.76 -1.05 -16.14
CA LYS A 49 -3.04 -1.55 -14.80
C LYS A 49 -1.87 -1.30 -13.86
N VAL A 50 -2.20 -0.90 -12.64
CA VAL A 50 -1.27 -0.82 -11.52
C VAL A 50 -1.41 -2.10 -10.70
N VAL A 51 -0.28 -2.76 -10.48
CA VAL A 51 -0.18 -3.98 -9.67
C VAL A 51 0.51 -3.63 -8.35
N VAL A 52 -0.16 -3.92 -7.24
CA VAL A 52 0.37 -3.73 -5.89
C VAL A 52 0.40 -5.09 -5.20
N LYS A 53 1.60 -5.60 -4.95
CA LYS A 53 1.83 -6.83 -4.19
C LYS A 53 2.35 -6.49 -2.81
N THR A 54 1.74 -7.03 -1.77
CA THR A 54 2.25 -6.94 -0.40
C THR A 54 2.69 -8.32 0.04
N LEU A 55 4.00 -8.49 0.23
CA LEU A 55 4.63 -9.73 0.64
C LEU A 55 5.01 -9.65 2.12
N SER A 56 4.58 -10.63 2.91
CA SER A 56 4.95 -10.72 4.32
C SER A 56 5.06 -12.17 4.77
N THR A 57 5.70 -12.41 5.90
CA THR A 57 5.77 -13.76 6.51
C THR A 57 4.41 -14.26 7.00
N PHE A 58 3.40 -13.39 7.04
CA PHE A 58 2.06 -13.72 7.54
C PHE A 58 1.07 -13.98 6.40
N ARG A 59 0.79 -12.96 5.57
CA ARG A 59 -0.11 -13.03 4.41
C ARG A 59 0.50 -12.28 3.24
N ASN A 60 0.35 -12.86 2.05
CA ASN A 60 0.70 -12.20 0.79
C ASN A 60 -0.58 -11.78 0.08
N THR A 61 -0.62 -10.56 -0.45
CA THR A 61 -1.73 -10.07 -1.28
C THR A 61 -1.21 -9.52 -2.60
N GLU A 62 -2.03 -9.65 -3.63
CA GLU A 62 -1.77 -9.11 -4.96
C GLU A 62 -3.05 -8.46 -5.48
N LEU A 63 -2.95 -7.17 -5.77
CA LEU A 63 -4.03 -6.35 -6.32
C LEU A 63 -3.60 -5.85 -7.69
N SER A 64 -4.50 -5.89 -8.67
CA SER A 64 -4.27 -5.39 -10.03
C SER A 64 -5.50 -4.64 -10.52
N ALA A 65 -5.37 -3.34 -10.76
CA ALA A 65 -6.49 -2.50 -11.15
C ALA A 65 -6.03 -1.28 -11.96
N LYS A 66 -6.92 -0.71 -12.77
CA LYS A 66 -6.66 0.55 -13.47
C LYS A 66 -6.86 1.73 -12.53
N LEU A 67 -6.13 2.81 -12.79
CA LEU A 67 -6.34 4.07 -12.08
C LEU A 67 -7.74 4.63 -12.40
N GLY A 68 -8.50 4.97 -11.36
CA GLY A 68 -9.85 5.51 -11.45
C GLY A 68 -10.96 4.47 -11.51
N GLU A 69 -10.64 3.18 -11.67
CA GLU A 69 -11.63 2.10 -11.71
C GLU A 69 -11.80 1.46 -10.33
N GLU A 70 -13.05 1.18 -9.97
CA GLU A 70 -13.38 0.45 -8.75
C GLU A 70 -13.24 -1.06 -8.99
N PHE A 71 -12.72 -1.78 -8.00
CA PHE A 71 -12.55 -3.23 -8.03
C PHE A 71 -12.84 -3.84 -6.66
N ASP A 72 -13.21 -5.12 -6.65
CA ASP A 72 -13.43 -5.84 -5.40
C ASP A 72 -12.10 -6.32 -4.82
N GLU A 73 -11.87 -6.05 -3.53
CA GLU A 73 -10.68 -6.44 -2.79
C GLU A 73 -11.08 -7.26 -1.56
N THR A 74 -10.34 -8.34 -1.31
CA THR A 74 -10.41 -9.06 -0.02
C THR A 74 -9.16 -8.73 0.78
N THR A 75 -9.34 -8.03 1.90
CA THR A 75 -8.24 -7.58 2.74
C THR A 75 -7.66 -8.74 3.57
N PRO A 76 -6.41 -8.63 4.10
CA PRO A 76 -5.79 -9.71 4.89
C PRO A 76 -6.54 -10.10 6.17
N ASP A 77 -7.43 -9.23 6.67
CA ASP A 77 -8.34 -9.45 7.78
C ASP A 77 -9.73 -9.95 7.32
N ASP A 78 -9.80 -10.52 6.12
CA ASP A 78 -10.96 -11.20 5.52
C ASP A 78 -12.20 -10.29 5.34
N ARG A 79 -12.01 -8.98 5.13
CA ARG A 79 -13.09 -8.06 4.73
C ARG A 79 -13.18 -7.96 3.22
N HIS A 80 -14.40 -8.03 2.70
CA HIS A 80 -14.71 -7.70 1.32
C HIS A 80 -14.99 -6.20 1.20
N VAL A 81 -14.16 -5.50 0.44
CA VAL A 81 -14.23 -4.05 0.29
C VAL A 81 -14.23 -3.68 -1.19
N LYS A 82 -14.77 -2.50 -1.49
CA LYS A 82 -14.64 -1.89 -2.81
C LYS A 82 -13.47 -0.92 -2.78
N SER A 83 -12.53 -1.14 -3.69
CA SER A 83 -11.26 -0.44 -3.72
C SER A 83 -11.11 0.38 -4.98
N THR A 84 -10.42 1.52 -4.88
CA THR A 84 -10.09 2.37 -6.02
C THR A 84 -8.66 2.87 -5.88
N PHE A 85 -7.91 2.82 -6.98
CA PHE A 85 -6.58 3.43 -7.10
C PHE A 85 -6.69 4.75 -7.84
N SER A 86 -6.10 5.82 -7.29
CA SER A 86 -6.09 7.14 -7.92
C SER A 86 -4.76 7.86 -7.69
N MET A 87 -4.47 8.84 -8.55
CA MET A 87 -3.38 9.77 -8.36
C MET A 87 -3.96 11.14 -7.99
N GLU A 88 -3.62 11.65 -6.81
CA GLU A 88 -3.97 12.99 -6.36
C GLU A 88 -2.69 13.83 -6.38
N GLY A 89 -2.45 14.53 -7.50
CA GLY A 89 -1.17 15.20 -7.76
C GLY A 89 -0.01 14.20 -7.83
N ASP A 90 0.96 14.36 -6.92
CA ASP A 90 2.12 13.47 -6.79
C ASP A 90 1.94 12.35 -5.74
N THR A 91 0.73 12.21 -5.21
CA THR A 91 0.40 11.16 -4.23
C THR A 91 -0.36 10.03 -4.87
N PHE A 92 0.04 8.80 -4.54
CA PHE A 92 -0.69 7.59 -4.93
C PHE A 92 -1.68 7.22 -3.83
N VAL A 93 -2.96 7.25 -4.18
CA VAL A 93 -4.07 7.09 -3.25
C VAL A 93 -4.79 5.77 -3.53
N HIS A 94 -5.01 5.01 -2.47
CA HIS A 94 -5.86 3.83 -2.48
C HIS A 94 -6.96 4.02 -1.46
N VAL A 95 -8.21 3.95 -1.89
CA VAL A 95 -9.39 4.07 -1.04
C VAL A 95 -10.07 2.71 -0.96
N GLN A 96 -10.44 2.28 0.26
CA GLN A 96 -11.23 1.08 0.54
C GLN A 96 -12.53 1.49 1.20
N LYS A 97 -13.67 1.02 0.68
CA LYS A 97 -15.01 1.30 1.22
C LYS A 97 -15.75 0.00 1.54
N TRP A 98 -16.37 -0.06 2.71
CA TRP A 98 -17.21 -1.19 3.15
C TRP A 98 -18.16 -0.75 4.26
N ASP A 99 -19.40 -1.23 4.27
CA ASP A 99 -20.38 -1.01 5.35
C ASP A 99 -20.47 0.44 5.88
N GLY A 100 -20.41 1.44 4.99
CA GLY A 100 -20.41 2.87 5.36
C GLY A 100 -19.11 3.39 5.98
N LYS A 101 -18.07 2.56 6.05
CA LYS A 101 -16.72 2.90 6.48
C LYS A 101 -15.81 3.12 5.29
N GLU A 102 -14.80 3.95 5.49
CA GLU A 102 -13.77 4.22 4.50
C GLU A 102 -12.39 4.12 5.13
N THR A 103 -11.41 3.64 4.35
CA THR A 103 -10.00 3.76 4.70
C THR A 103 -9.23 4.26 3.51
N LYS A 104 -8.43 5.30 3.74
CA LYS A 104 -7.57 5.91 2.74
C LYS A 104 -6.12 5.57 3.04
N PHE A 105 -5.41 5.13 2.01
CA PHE A 105 -3.99 4.82 2.01
C PHE A 105 -3.32 5.81 1.06
N VAL A 106 -2.63 6.81 1.61
CA VAL A 106 -1.92 7.83 0.84
C VAL A 106 -0.44 7.50 0.85
N ARG A 107 0.15 7.35 -0.33
CA ARG A 107 1.58 7.10 -0.53
C ARG A 107 2.22 8.31 -1.19
N GLU A 108 3.33 8.75 -0.64
CA GLU A 108 4.12 9.89 -1.12
C GLU A 108 5.60 9.52 -1.07
N ILE A 109 6.39 9.97 -2.05
CA ILE A 109 7.84 9.74 -2.06
C ILE A 109 8.53 10.99 -1.51
N LYS A 110 9.28 10.84 -0.42
CA LYS A 110 10.13 11.88 0.19
C LYS A 110 11.53 11.37 0.37
N ASP A 111 12.52 12.10 -0.14
CA ASP A 111 13.95 11.78 0.01
C ASP A 111 14.29 10.33 -0.39
N GLY A 112 13.67 9.84 -1.47
CA GLY A 112 13.86 8.47 -1.97
C GLY A 112 13.20 7.36 -1.12
N LYS A 113 12.41 7.72 -0.11
CA LYS A 113 11.61 6.81 0.73
C LYS A 113 10.12 6.97 0.42
N MET A 114 9.39 5.86 0.41
CA MET A 114 7.94 5.90 0.31
C MET A 114 7.35 6.04 1.72
N VAL A 115 6.71 7.18 1.97
CA VAL A 115 5.92 7.43 3.17
C VAL A 115 4.48 7.07 2.86
N MET A 116 3.91 6.20 3.66
CA MET A 116 2.55 5.72 3.54
C MET A 116 1.78 6.09 4.80
N VAL A 117 0.69 6.82 4.63
CA VAL A 117 -0.22 7.21 5.70
C VAL A 117 -1.53 6.49 5.47
N ARG A 118 -2.01 5.75 6.48
CA ARG A 118 -3.33 5.12 6.44
C ARG A 118 -4.22 5.76 7.48
N SER A 119 -5.39 6.20 7.06
CA SER A 119 -6.41 6.81 7.91
C SER A 119 -7.70 6.02 7.78
N HIS A 120 -8.23 5.58 8.93
CA HIS A 120 -9.55 4.98 8.99
C HIS A 120 -10.59 6.05 9.32
N VAL A 121 -11.61 6.18 8.47
CA VAL A 121 -12.70 7.14 8.64
C VAL A 121 -14.02 6.39 8.72
N LEU A 122 -14.79 6.68 9.77
CA LEU A 122 -16.18 6.28 9.88
C LEU A 122 -17.04 7.41 9.31
N LEU A 123 -17.75 7.16 8.21
CA LEU A 123 -18.64 8.14 7.59
C LEU A 123 -20.08 7.88 8.06
N TYR A 124 -20.80 8.94 8.44
CA TYR A 124 -22.26 8.88 8.62
C TYR A 124 -22.92 10.02 7.84
N PHE A 125 -24.05 9.73 7.18
CA PHE A 125 -24.92 10.71 6.52
C PHE A 125 -26.32 10.62 7.13
N GLY A 126 -26.79 11.71 7.76
CA GLY A 126 -27.89 11.79 8.72
C GLY A 126 -27.48 12.76 9.85
N ASP A 127 -28.05 12.78 11.05
CA ASP A 127 -27.64 13.73 12.12
C ASP A 127 -26.31 13.36 12.84
N TYR A 128 -25.30 13.13 11.98
CA TYR A 128 -23.84 13.08 11.98
C TYR A 128 -23.07 12.67 13.25
N PHE A 129 -22.18 11.69 13.09
CA PHE A 129 -20.98 11.56 13.93
C PHE A 129 -19.74 11.13 13.12
N TYR A 130 -18.78 12.03 12.93
CA TYR A 130 -17.47 11.71 12.33
C TYR A 130 -16.42 11.51 13.43
N GLN A 131 -15.85 10.31 13.52
CA GLN A 131 -14.72 10.04 14.41
C GLN A 131 -13.51 9.56 13.61
N PHE A 132 -12.43 10.34 13.68
CA PHE A 132 -11.12 9.99 13.14
C PHE A 132 -10.42 9.03 14.10
N LYS A 133 -10.53 7.72 13.86
CA LYS A 133 -9.96 6.68 14.73
C LYS A 133 -8.67 6.12 14.12
N GLY A 134 -7.58 6.86 14.31
CA GLY A 134 -6.23 6.35 14.12
C GLY A 134 -5.64 6.61 12.72
N THR A 135 -4.44 7.18 12.75
CA THR A 135 -3.55 7.28 11.59
C THR A 135 -2.32 6.44 11.87
N VAL A 136 -1.99 5.53 10.96
CA VAL A 136 -0.70 4.83 10.97
C VAL A 136 0.19 5.42 9.90
N ARG A 137 1.46 5.65 10.27
CA ARG A 137 2.50 6.09 9.34
C ARG A 137 3.51 4.98 9.17
N ASN A 138 3.72 4.58 7.93
CA ASN A 138 4.70 3.58 7.53
C ASN A 138 5.72 4.23 6.61
N ILE A 139 7.00 3.96 6.84
CA ILE A 139 8.08 4.43 5.98
C ILE A 139 8.72 3.19 5.37
N PHE A 140 8.88 3.21 4.06
CA PHE A 140 9.52 2.16 3.31
C PHE A 140 10.79 2.68 2.62
N SER A 141 11.85 1.89 2.67
CA SER A 141 13.05 2.12 1.86
C SER A 141 12.91 1.42 0.52
N ARG A 142 13.38 2.08 -0.54
CA ARG A 142 13.50 1.44 -1.85
C ARG A 142 14.58 0.37 -1.76
N VAL A 143 14.28 -0.84 -2.19
CA VAL A 143 15.30 -1.87 -2.37
C VAL A 143 16.07 -1.52 -3.63
N ALA A 144 17.34 -1.17 -3.48
CA ALA A 144 18.26 -1.10 -4.60
C ALA A 144 18.46 -2.52 -5.14
N GLY A 145 17.78 -2.84 -6.24
CA GLY A 145 17.86 -4.11 -6.93
C GLY A 145 17.67 -3.88 -8.42
N LEU A 146 18.76 -4.11 -9.16
CA LEU A 146 18.96 -4.07 -10.61
C LEU A 146 17.87 -3.38 -11.44
N PHE A 147 18.29 -2.33 -12.16
CA PHE A 147 17.63 -1.95 -13.41
C PHE A 147 17.38 -3.21 -14.25
N ALA A 148 16.12 -3.61 -14.36
CA ALA A 148 15.70 -4.49 -15.43
C ALA A 148 15.81 -3.67 -16.72
N ILE A 149 16.99 -3.68 -17.34
CA ILE A 149 17.11 -3.36 -18.75
C ILE A 149 16.19 -4.36 -19.44
N GLN A 150 15.19 -3.86 -20.15
CA GLN A 150 14.34 -4.68 -21.00
C GLN A 150 15.24 -5.25 -22.10
N ILE A 151 15.75 -6.47 -21.90
CA ILE A 151 16.53 -7.20 -22.90
C ILE A 151 15.55 -7.70 -23.96
N THR A 152 15.32 -6.89 -24.98
CA THR A 152 15.16 -7.45 -26.33
C THR A 152 16.56 -7.90 -26.78
N GLN A 153 16.72 -9.20 -26.99
CA GLN A 153 17.93 -10.02 -27.25
C GLN A 153 19.03 -9.43 -28.18
N PRO A 154 20.20 -10.10 -28.36
CA PRO A 154 21.13 -10.69 -27.39
C PRO A 154 22.56 -10.22 -27.69
N CYS A 155 23.17 -9.27 -26.95
CA CYS A 155 24.62 -9.00 -27.11
C CYS A 155 25.22 -8.06 -26.05
N PHE A 156 26.33 -8.52 -25.48
CA PHE A 156 27.47 -7.83 -24.84
C PHE A 156 27.36 -7.09 -23.48
N VAL A 157 28.15 -7.66 -22.53
CA VAL A 157 29.18 -7.05 -21.65
C VAL A 157 28.77 -6.36 -20.34
N PHE A 158 29.43 -6.84 -19.28
CA PHE A 158 29.41 -6.37 -17.89
C PHE A 158 30.14 -5.03 -17.69
N ALA A 159 29.67 -4.23 -16.72
CA ALA A 159 30.55 -3.39 -15.90
C ALA A 159 29.95 -3.25 -14.48
N TYR A 160 30.73 -3.67 -13.49
CA TYR A 160 30.57 -3.30 -12.07
C TYR A 160 31.51 -2.13 -11.81
N MET A 161 31.07 -1.06 -11.15
CA MET A 161 32.00 -0.16 -10.45
C MET A 161 31.38 0.47 -9.20
N GLN A 162 32.10 0.23 -8.10
CA GLN A 162 32.23 0.85 -6.76
C GLN A 162 31.01 1.44 -6.04
#